data_AF-M5BJK4-F1
#
_entry.id   AF-M5BJK4-F1
#
_cell.length_a   1.000
_cell.length_b   1.000
_cell.length_c   1.000
_cell.angle_alpha   90.00
_cell.angle_beta   90.00
_cell.angle_gamma   90.00
#
_symmetry.space_group_name_H-M   'P 1'
#
loop_
_entity.id
_entity.type
_entity.pdbx_description
1 polymer ?
#
loop_
_entity_poly.entity_id
_entity_poly.type
_entity_poly.pdbx_seq_one_letter_code
_entity_poly.pdbx_strand_id
1 'polypeptide(L)' 'MILDWGIPLSKIKFLGVLASQAGLDHVKSEFPELEIWFAAVDPELTSNGLIKPGLGDTGDRLYSTTH' A
#
# COMPACT_ATOMS: atom_id res chain seq x y z
N MET A 1 9.27 -1.10 -14.58
CA MET A 1 9.13 -1.13 -13.10
C MET A 1 10.51 -1.00 -12.47
N ILE A 2 10.64 -0.60 -11.19
CA ILE A 2 11.93 -0.25 -10.56
C ILE A 2 12.98 -1.38 -10.68
N LEU A 3 12.54 -2.64 -10.62
CA LEU A 3 13.41 -3.81 -10.79
C LEU A 3 13.96 -3.94 -12.23
N ASP A 4 13.18 -3.59 -13.25
CA ASP A 4 13.60 -3.62 -14.66
C ASP A 4 14.71 -2.61 -14.96
N TRP A 5 14.87 -1.60 -14.09
CA TRP A 5 15.97 -0.65 -14.15
C TRP A 5 17.26 -1.19 -13.49
N GLY A 6 17.25 -2.45 -13.03
CA GLY A 6 18.41 -3.10 -12.42
C GLY A 6 18.63 -2.74 -10.95
N ILE A 7 17.69 -2.05 -10.30
CA ILE A 7 17.79 -1.72 -8.88
C ILE A 7 17.39 -2.95 -8.06
N PRO A 8 18.28 -3.50 -7.21
CA PRO A 8 17.97 -4.68 -6.43
C PRO A 8 16.95 -4.37 -5.32
N LEU A 9 16.15 -5.36 -4.94
CA LEU A 9 15.09 -5.22 -3.93
C LEU A 9 15.62 -4.69 -2.58
N SER A 10 16.83 -5.08 -2.19
CA SER A 10 17.51 -4.62 -0.98
C SER A 10 17.84 -3.11 -0.94
N LYS A 11 17.69 -2.40 -2.07
CA LYS A 11 17.84 -0.95 -2.19
C LYS A 11 16.50 -0.22 -2.28
N ILE A 12 15.39 -0.94 -2.20
CA ILE A 12 14.04 -0.40 -2.30
C ILE A 12 13.39 -0.51 -0.92
N LYS A 13 12.73 0.57 -0.50
CA LYS A 13 11.90 0.59 0.70
C LYS A 13 10.50 1.04 0.32
N PHE A 14 9.49 0.30 0.75
CA PHE A 14 8.11 0.68 0.54
C PHE A 14 7.56 1.36 1.80
N LEU A 15 7.34 2.66 1.73
CA LEU A 15 6.76 3.46 2.79
C LEU A 15 5.34 3.88 2.40
N GLY A 16 4.39 3.65 3.30
CA GLY A 16 3.00 4.09 3.13
C GLY A 16 2.36 4.55 4.42
N VAL A 17 1.18 5.17 4.30
CA VAL A 17 0.42 5.64 5.46
C VAL A 17 -0.51 4.54 5.98
N LEU A 18 -1.30 3.95 5.08
CA LEU A 18 -2.29 2.93 5.42
C LEU A 18 -2.26 1.78 4.41
N ALA A 19 -2.30 0.56 4.91
CA ALA A 19 -2.49 -0.67 4.12
C ALA A 19 -3.69 -1.46 4.64
N SER A 20 -4.25 -2.34 3.80
CA SER A 20 -5.09 -3.43 4.29
C SER A 20 -4.22 -4.65 4.60
N GLN A 21 -4.66 -5.48 5.54
CA GLN A 21 -3.99 -6.74 5.88
C GLN A 21 -3.81 -7.63 4.63
N ALA A 22 -4.88 -7.80 3.85
CA ALA A 22 -4.84 -8.58 2.61
C ALA A 22 -3.83 -8.03 1.58
N GLY A 23 -3.75 -6.71 1.43
CA GLY A 23 -2.77 -6.09 0.52
C GLY A 23 -1.33 -6.27 1.01
N LEU A 24 -1.10 -6.11 2.31
CA LEU A 24 0.23 -6.29 2.90
C LEU A 24 0.70 -7.75 2.79
N ASP A 25 -0.17 -8.72 3.04
CA ASP A 25 0.16 -10.14 2.92
C ASP A 25 0.49 -10.53 1.49
N HIS A 26 -0.26 -9.99 0.52
CA HIS A 26 0.02 -10.20 -0.89
C HIS A 26 1.40 -9.67 -1.28
N VAL A 27 1.73 -8.42 -0.93
CA VAL A 27 3.05 -7.83 -1.24
C VAL A 27 4.18 -8.60 -0.56
N LYS A 28 4.00 -9.03 0.71
CA LYS A 28 5.00 -9.84 1.41
C LYS A 28 5.20 -11.21 0.76
N SER A 29 4.14 -11.81 0.20
CA SER A 29 4.25 -13.10 -0.48
C SER A 29 5.01 -13.00 -1.80
N GLU A 30 4.84 -11.89 -2.53
CA GLU A 30 5.52 -11.66 -3.81
C GLU A 30 6.95 -11.15 -3.62
N PHE A 31 7.20 -10.32 -2.60
CA PHE A 31 8.49 -9.70 -2.33
C PHE A 31 8.94 -9.93 -0.87
N PRO A 32 9.36 -11.17 -0.49
CA PRO A 32 9.66 -11.50 0.90
C PRO A 32 10.81 -10.70 1.53
N GLU A 33 11.74 -10.20 0.72
CA GLU A 33 12.91 -9.43 1.18
C GLU A 33 12.70 -7.90 1.14
N LEU A 34 11.52 -7.43 0.72
CA LEU A 34 11.24 -6.00 0.65
C LEU A 34 11.08 -5.42 2.06
N GLU A 35 11.81 -4.34 2.35
CA GLU A 35 11.63 -3.58 3.59
C GLU A 35 10.37 -2.70 3.45
N ILE A 36 9.36 -2.95 4.30
CA ILE A 36 8.05 -2.31 4.22
C ILE A 36 7.73 -1.60 5.54
N TRP A 37 7.26 -0.35 5.44
CA TRP A 37 6.85 0.48 6.58
C TRP A 37 5.49 1.10 6.31
N PHE A 38 4.53 0.89 7.24
CA PHE A 38 3.23 1.54 7.21
C PHE A 38 2.92 2.14 8.58
N ALA A 39 2.26 3.31 8.59
CA ALA A 39 1.84 3.94 9.84
C ALA A 39 0.66 3.19 10.50
N ALA A 40 -0.24 2.61 9.70
CA ALA A 40 -1.34 1.77 10.16
C ALA A 40 -1.64 0.64 9.16
N VAL A 41 -2.24 -0.44 9.67
CA VAL A 41 -2.75 -1.56 8.88
C VAL A 41 -4.15 -1.88 9.36
N ASP A 42 -5.11 -1.80 8.45
CA ASP A 42 -6.52 -2.09 8.71
C ASP A 42 -6.90 -3.50 8.24
N PRO A 43 -7.89 -4.15 8.87
CA PRO A 43 -8.15 -5.57 8.67
C PRO A 43 -8.86 -5.88 7.34
N GLU A 44 -9.67 -4.96 6.83
CA GLU A 44 -10.66 -5.26 5.80
C GLU A 44 -10.52 -4.34 4.58
N LEU A 45 -11.01 -4.86 3.46
CA LEU A 45 -11.36 -4.09 2.28
C LEU A 45 -12.89 -4.07 2.15
N THR A 46 -13.43 -2.96 1.66
CA THR A 46 -14.81 -2.88 1.17
C THR A 46 -14.97 -3.64 -0.15
N SER A 47 -16.21 -3.86 -0.59
CA SER A 47 -16.51 -4.46 -1.89
C SER A 47 -15.94 -3.68 -3.08
N ASN A 48 -15.69 -2.38 -2.90
CA ASN A 48 -15.15 -1.49 -3.92
C ASN A 48 -13.62 -1.36 -3.83
N GLY A 49 -12.96 -2.18 -2.99
CA GLY A 49 -11.51 -2.18 -2.85
C GLY A 49 -10.92 -1.07 -1.98
N LEU A 50 -11.74 -0.24 -1.33
CA LEU A 50 -11.25 0.73 -0.33
C LEU A 50 -10.91 0.02 0.99
N ILE A 51 -9.87 0.50 1.67
CA ILE A 51 -9.50 0.05 3.02
C ILE A 51 -10.60 0.41 4.01
N LYS A 52 -10.90 -0.47 4.98
CA LYS A 52 -11.92 -0.29 6.01
C LYS A 52 -11.35 -0.64 7.40
N PRO A 53 -11.47 0.25 8.42
CA PRO A 53 -12.20 1.53 8.44
C PRO A 53 -11.67 2.62 7.51
N GLY A 54 -10.37 2.63 7.18
CA GLY A 54 -9.85 3.36 6.03
C GLY A 54 -9.74 4.88 6.17
N LEU A 55 -9.37 5.50 5.04
CA LEU A 55 -9.35 6.95 4.86
C LEU A 55 -10.29 7.41 3.72
N GLY A 56 -11.06 6.50 3.11
CA GLY A 56 -11.79 6.80 1.87
C GLY A 56 -10.85 7.03 0.68
N ASP A 57 -11.33 7.72 -0.35
CA ASP A 57 -10.49 8.07 -1.49
C ASP A 57 -9.43 9.10 -1.08
N THR A 58 -8.15 8.68 -1.10
CA THR A 58 -7.06 9.53 -0.63
C THR A 58 -6.72 10.62 -1.64
N GLY A 59 -6.94 10.38 -2.93
CA GLY A 59 -6.73 11.38 -3.98
C GLY A 59 -7.71 12.53 -3.85
N ASP A 60 -9.01 12.23 -3.75
CA ASP A 60 -10.05 13.24 -3.58
C ASP A 60 -9.86 14.05 -2.30
N ARG A 61 -9.46 13.40 -1.20
CA ARG A 61 -9.20 14.09 0.07
C ARG A 61 -7.96 14.98 0.03
N LEU A 62 -6.89 14.55 -0.64
CA LEU A 62 -5.64 15.33 -0.73
C LEU A 62 -5.78 16.52 -1.68
N TYR A 63 -6.46 16.33 -2.81
CA TYR A 63 -6.54 17.32 -3.88
C TYR A 63 -7.85 18.09 -3.92
N SER A 64 -8.79 17.79 -3.00
CA SER A 64 -10.11 18.43 -2.92
C SER A 64 -10.93 18.29 -4.21
N THR A 65 -10.91 17.09 -4.79
CA THR A 65 -11.59 16.77 -6.07
C THR A 65 -12.84 15.92 -5.90
N THR A 66 -13.46 15.87 -4.71
CA THR A 66 -14.61 15.00 -4.39
C THR A 66 -15.66 14.97 -5.50
N HIS A 67 -15.82 13.79 -6.10
CA HIS A 67 -16.89 13.44 -7.05
C HIS A 67 -18.06 12.75 -6.34
#